data_AF-A0A540KTU3-F1
#
_entry.id   AF-A0A540KTU3-F1
#
_cell.length_a   1.000
_cell.length_b   1.000
_cell.length_c   1.000
_cell.angle_alpha   90.00
_cell.angle_beta   90.00
_cell.angle_gamma   90.00
#
_symmetry.space_group_name_H-M   'P 1'
#
loop_
_entity.id
_entity.type
_entity.pdbx_description
1 polymer ?
#
loop_
_entity_poly.entity_id
_entity_poly.type
_entity_poly.pdbx_seq_one_letter_code
_entity_poly.pdbx_strand_id
1 'polypeptide(L)'
;MWGYSFLMIFSLSRPRGYHKQKSRESDNVHLMTSQALLVEILRNLKDAFWPFQHDQLGNLFLRAARAADFIDRSNINEDSGFQLASAKAAQHRLDRGVWTSVHFGDMRRALFACERLILLEADPKELRDYSILLYHCGFYEESLEYLKLYQDKKGRPLRRRPSDSLTVLEEDAAKKLMIRLNLILMEDGWSRPSYVRNFLGDNSEPW
;
A
#
# COMPACT_ATOMS: atom_id res chain seq x y z
N MET A 1 81.85 -11.77 22.05
CA MET A 1 80.82 -10.97 22.73
C MET A 1 80.00 -10.30 21.65
N TRP A 2 78.73 -10.65 21.54
CA TRP A 2 77.70 -10.19 20.60
C TRP A 2 77.69 -8.64 20.59
N GLY A 3 77.69 -7.88 19.48
CA GLY A 3 76.95 -8.02 18.23
C GLY A 3 75.58 -7.35 18.40
N TYR A 4 75.27 -6.27 17.67
CA TYR A 4 73.96 -5.92 17.07
C TYR A 4 73.94 -4.45 16.58
N SER A 5 74.09 -4.29 15.26
CA SER A 5 73.63 -3.12 14.51
C SER A 5 72.11 -3.14 14.43
N PHE A 6 71.45 -2.07 14.83
CA PHE A 6 70.01 -1.91 14.70
C PHE A 6 69.71 -1.14 13.41
N LEU A 7 69.38 -1.86 12.33
CA LEU A 7 68.76 -1.28 11.14
C LEU A 7 67.30 -1.73 11.13
N MET A 8 66.39 -0.79 11.39
CA MET A 8 64.95 -0.98 11.23
C MET A 8 64.64 -1.21 9.75
N ILE A 9 64.21 -2.42 9.38
CA ILE A 9 63.51 -2.67 8.12
C ILE A 9 62.03 -2.82 8.47
N PHE A 10 61.24 -1.82 8.11
CA PHE A 10 59.78 -1.92 8.05
C PHE A 10 59.41 -2.95 6.98
N SER A 11 59.01 -4.15 7.40
CA SER A 11 58.29 -5.08 6.53
C SER A 11 56.89 -4.52 6.27
N LEU A 12 56.70 -3.88 5.11
CA LEU A 12 55.38 -3.56 4.56
C LEU A 12 54.66 -4.87 4.18
N SER A 13 53.98 -5.47 5.15
CA SER A 13 53.06 -6.58 4.92
C SER A 13 51.91 -6.10 4.03
N ARG A 14 51.94 -6.49 2.75
CA ARG A 14 50.82 -6.31 1.80
C ARG A 14 49.53 -6.84 2.44
N PRO A 15 48.38 -6.14 2.38
CA PRO A 15 47.14 -6.66 2.92
C PRO A 15 46.83 -7.99 2.22
N ARG A 16 46.67 -9.04 3.02
CA ARG A 16 46.30 -10.38 2.56
C ARG A 16 44.95 -10.26 1.86
N GLY A 17 44.96 -10.30 0.53
CA GLY A 17 43.74 -10.24 -0.27
C GLY A 17 42.77 -11.33 0.17
N TYR A 18 41.54 -10.96 0.50
CA TYR A 18 40.48 -11.93 0.75
C TYR A 18 40.35 -12.85 -0.45
N HIS A 19 40.59 -14.15 -0.26
CA HIS A 19 40.20 -15.15 -1.24
C HIS A 19 38.67 -15.25 -1.21
N LYS A 20 38.01 -14.56 -2.14
CA LYS A 20 36.59 -14.78 -2.42
C LYS A 20 36.42 -16.25 -2.80
N GLN A 21 35.77 -17.03 -1.94
CA GLN A 21 35.26 -18.33 -2.34
C GLN A 21 34.33 -18.13 -3.54
N LYS A 22 34.53 -18.90 -4.61
CA LYS A 22 33.58 -18.94 -5.72
C LYS A 22 32.25 -19.42 -5.15
N SER A 23 31.24 -18.55 -5.21
CA SER A 23 29.86 -18.90 -4.88
C SER A 23 29.45 -20.15 -5.65
N ARG A 24 28.98 -21.16 -4.92
CA ARG A 24 28.51 -22.42 -5.50
C ARG A 24 27.08 -22.17 -6.00
N GLU A 25 26.72 -22.71 -7.16
CA GLU A 25 25.39 -22.51 -7.76
C GLU A 25 24.23 -22.96 -6.84
N SER A 26 24.52 -23.85 -5.89
CA SER A 26 23.64 -24.30 -4.81
C SER A 26 23.33 -23.26 -3.73
N ASP A 27 24.13 -22.20 -3.61
CA ASP A 27 23.93 -21.15 -2.59
C ASP A 27 22.88 -20.10 -3.05
N ASN A 28 22.43 -20.19 -4.30
CA ASN A 28 21.50 -19.22 -4.93
C ASN A 28 20.01 -19.52 -4.69
N VAL A 29 19.65 -20.60 -3.99
CA VAL A 29 18.23 -21.02 -3.86
C VAL A 29 17.39 -20.02 -3.03
N HIS A 30 18.03 -19.18 -2.20
CA HIS A 30 17.37 -18.18 -1.36
C HIS A 30 17.89 -16.74 -1.51
N LEU A 31 18.63 -16.44 -2.58
CA LEU A 31 19.03 -15.05 -2.86
C LEU A 31 17.82 -14.25 -3.36
N MET A 32 17.05 -13.70 -2.42
CA MET A 32 16.08 -12.66 -2.71
C MET A 32 16.77 -11.52 -3.46
N THR A 33 16.25 -11.17 -4.62
CA THR A 33 16.68 -9.96 -5.32
C THR A 33 16.26 -8.74 -4.49
N SER A 34 17.00 -7.65 -4.60
CA SER A 34 16.64 -6.38 -3.92
C SER A 34 15.24 -5.91 -4.32
N GLN A 35 14.81 -6.16 -5.56
CA GLN A 35 13.45 -5.88 -6.03
C GLN A 35 12.41 -6.74 -5.32
N ALA A 36 12.64 -8.05 -5.18
CA ALA A 36 11.68 -8.94 -4.51
C ALA A 36 11.56 -8.60 -3.01
N LEU A 37 12.68 -8.28 -2.35
CA LEU A 37 12.68 -7.78 -0.98
C LEU A 37 11.89 -6.46 -0.86
N LEU A 38 12.08 -5.53 -1.80
CA LEU A 38 11.35 -4.26 -1.81
C LEU A 38 9.83 -4.47 -1.97
N VAL A 39 9.42 -5.35 -2.88
CA VAL A 39 7.99 -5.70 -3.06
C VAL A 39 7.42 -6.28 -1.76
N GLU A 40 8.16 -7.14 -1.08
CA GLU A 40 7.73 -7.74 0.19
C GLU A 40 7.60 -6.69 1.31
N ILE A 41 8.57 -5.79 1.44
CA ILE A 41 8.50 -4.68 2.40
C ILE A 41 7.27 -3.81 2.11
N LEU A 42 7.02 -3.48 0.85
CA LEU A 42 5.87 -2.64 0.47
C LEU A 42 4.53 -3.32 0.73
N ARG A 43 4.41 -4.63 0.50
CA ARG A 43 3.21 -5.41 0.85
C ARG A 43 2.96 -5.41 2.35
N ASN A 44 4.00 -5.65 3.14
CA ASN A 44 3.90 -5.60 4.60
C ASN A 44 3.50 -4.21 5.11
N LEU A 45 4.04 -3.14 4.51
CA LEU A 45 3.64 -1.77 4.84
C LEU A 45 2.18 -1.50 4.46
N LYS A 46 1.76 -1.91 3.25
CA LYS A 46 0.37 -1.79 2.80
C LYS A 46 -0.58 -2.47 3.76
N ASP A 47 -0.30 -3.71 4.16
CA ASP A 47 -1.13 -4.48 5.07
C ASP A 47 -1.18 -3.84 6.47
N ALA A 48 -0.03 -3.45 7.01
CA ALA A 48 0.07 -2.84 8.33
C ALA A 48 -0.67 -1.50 8.44
N PHE A 49 -0.64 -0.69 7.37
CA PHE A 49 -1.25 0.63 7.33
C PHE A 49 -2.63 0.66 6.66
N TRP A 50 -3.17 -0.46 6.18
CA TRP A 50 -4.49 -0.47 5.55
C TRP A 50 -5.56 0.04 6.54
N PRO A 51 -6.36 1.07 6.22
CA PRO A 51 -7.28 1.68 7.19
C PRO A 51 -8.44 0.77 7.63
N PHE A 52 -8.84 -0.17 6.78
CA PHE A 52 -10.08 -0.94 6.92
C PHE A 52 -9.83 -2.34 7.52
N GLN A 53 -9.27 -2.40 8.74
CA GLN A 53 -8.88 -3.67 9.38
C GLN A 53 -10.01 -4.33 10.20
N HIS A 54 -11.11 -3.62 10.45
CA HIS A 54 -12.17 -4.03 11.38
C HIS A 54 -12.97 -5.27 10.95
N ASP A 55 -12.90 -5.65 9.67
CA ASP A 55 -13.59 -6.81 9.13
C ASP A 55 -12.58 -7.92 8.80
N GLN A 56 -12.76 -9.09 9.40
CA GLN A 56 -11.88 -10.25 9.16
C GLN A 56 -12.19 -10.95 7.83
N LEU A 57 -13.35 -10.70 7.23
CA LEU A 57 -13.80 -11.42 6.04
C LEU A 57 -13.31 -10.73 4.75
N GLY A 58 -12.52 -11.46 3.96
CA GLY A 58 -12.08 -11.02 2.64
C GLY A 58 -10.77 -10.25 2.63
N ASN A 59 -10.30 -9.96 1.42
CA ASN A 59 -9.06 -9.21 1.17
C ASN A 59 -9.22 -7.72 1.50
N LEU A 60 -8.09 -6.99 1.48
CA LEU A 60 -8.02 -5.56 1.77
C LEU A 60 -9.00 -4.72 0.95
N PHE A 61 -9.10 -4.99 -0.36
CA PHE A 61 -10.01 -4.29 -1.26
C PHE A 61 -11.48 -4.46 -0.87
N LEU A 62 -11.92 -5.67 -0.57
CA LEU A 62 -13.31 -5.93 -0.17
C LEU A 62 -13.66 -5.24 1.14
N ARG A 63 -12.71 -5.16 2.09
CA ARG A 63 -12.90 -4.42 3.34
C ARG A 63 -13.07 -2.92 3.08
N ALA A 64 -12.24 -2.35 2.20
CA ALA A 64 -12.37 -0.96 1.80
C ALA A 64 -13.65 -0.69 1.00
N ALA A 65 -14.08 -1.64 0.16
CA ALA A 65 -15.31 -1.53 -0.60
C ALA A 65 -16.56 -1.57 0.31
N ARG A 66 -16.54 -2.40 1.35
CA ARG A 66 -17.59 -2.40 2.39
C ARG A 66 -17.65 -1.08 3.15
N ALA A 67 -16.50 -0.51 3.49
CA ALA A 67 -16.43 0.79 4.16
C ALA A 67 -16.97 1.94 3.29
N ALA A 68 -17.00 1.76 1.96
CA ALA A 68 -17.61 2.71 1.02
C ALA A 68 -19.09 2.41 0.75
N ASP A 69 -19.72 1.46 1.47
CA ASP A 69 -21.10 1.01 1.29
C ASP A 69 -21.43 0.51 -0.14
N PHE A 70 -20.48 -0.13 -0.84
CA PHE A 70 -20.79 -0.84 -2.10
C PHE A 70 -21.56 -2.15 -1.89
N ILE A 71 -21.69 -2.59 -0.65
CA ILE A 71 -22.40 -3.82 -0.29
C ILE A 71 -23.58 -3.39 0.60
N ASP A 72 -24.79 -3.68 0.13
CA ASP A 72 -26.04 -3.42 0.82
C ASP A 72 -25.96 -3.95 2.27
N ARG A 73 -25.90 -3.02 3.23
CA ARG A 73 -25.88 -3.32 4.67
C ARG A 73 -27.30 -3.60 5.11
N SER A 74 -27.89 -4.68 4.60
CA SER A 74 -29.25 -5.06 5.00
C SER A 74 -29.30 -5.72 6.39
N ASN A 75 -28.18 -5.99 7.04
CA ASN A 75 -28.13 -6.41 8.44
C ASN A 75 -26.76 -6.04 9.03
N ILE A 76 -26.71 -5.24 10.10
CA ILE A 76 -25.82 -5.34 11.28
C ILE A 76 -25.92 -4.02 12.05
N ASN A 77 -26.64 -4.10 13.17
CA ASN A 77 -26.49 -3.44 14.47
C ASN A 77 -25.77 -2.09 14.54
N GLU A 78 -26.47 -1.15 15.19
CA GLU A 78 -25.97 -0.05 16.03
C GLU A 78 -24.44 0.06 16.07
N ASP A 79 -23.90 1.14 15.49
CA ASP A 79 -22.51 1.54 15.71
C ASP A 79 -22.21 1.47 17.21
N SER A 80 -21.42 0.48 17.62
CA SER A 80 -21.16 0.27 19.03
C SER A 80 -20.54 1.55 19.61
N GLY A 81 -20.90 1.94 20.83
CA GLY A 81 -20.40 3.17 21.44
C GLY A 81 -18.87 3.31 21.39
N PHE A 82 -18.14 2.19 21.31
CA PHE A 82 -16.70 2.14 21.11
C PHE A 82 -16.26 2.68 19.73
N GLN A 83 -16.95 2.32 18.64
CA GLN A 83 -16.62 2.82 17.29
C GLN A 83 -16.91 4.31 17.18
N LEU A 84 -18.05 4.76 17.74
CA LEU A 84 -18.40 6.19 17.76
C LEU A 84 -17.41 7.01 18.59
N ALA A 85 -17.01 6.52 19.77
CA ALA A 85 -16.00 7.17 20.60
C ALA A 85 -14.63 7.20 19.90
N SER A 86 -14.25 6.10 19.23
CA SER A 86 -12.99 6.02 18.50
C SER A 86 -12.97 6.94 17.27
N ALA A 87 -14.07 7.06 16.54
CA ALA A 87 -14.22 7.99 15.43
C ALA A 87 -14.13 9.45 15.90
N LYS A 88 -14.82 9.81 17.00
CA LYS A 88 -14.71 11.15 17.61
C LYS A 88 -13.29 11.46 18.08
N ALA A 89 -12.60 10.50 18.70
CA ALA A 89 -11.21 10.66 19.11
C ALA A 89 -10.26 10.81 17.92
N ALA A 90 -10.47 10.06 16.84
CA ALA A 90 -9.72 10.18 15.60
C ALA A 90 -9.94 11.56 14.96
N GLN A 91 -11.19 12.04 14.87
CA GLN A 91 -11.50 13.38 14.34
C GLN A 91 -10.77 14.48 15.12
N HIS A 92 -10.83 14.43 16.46
CA HIS A 92 -10.14 15.40 17.31
C HIS A 92 -8.60 15.34 17.17
N ARG A 93 -8.04 14.17 16.83
CA ARG A 93 -6.60 14.05 16.49
C ARG A 93 -6.29 14.70 15.15
N LEU A 94 -7.12 14.49 14.13
CA LEU A 94 -6.99 15.12 12.81
C LEU A 94 -7.04 16.65 12.92
N ASP A 95 -7.94 17.19 13.73
CA ASP A 95 -8.05 18.64 13.97
C ASP A 95 -6.78 19.24 14.60
N ARG A 96 -6.00 18.42 15.31
CA ARG A 96 -4.68 18.79 15.88
C ARG A 96 -3.49 18.49 14.96
N GLY A 97 -3.75 18.07 13.71
CA GLY A 97 -2.70 17.68 12.77
C GLY A 97 -2.06 16.33 13.08
N VAL A 98 -2.68 15.49 13.92
CA VAL A 98 -2.24 14.12 14.19
C VAL A 98 -3.00 13.17 13.27
N TRP A 99 -2.39 12.88 12.12
CA TRP A 99 -2.98 12.09 11.02
C TRP A 99 -2.98 10.58 11.24
N THR A 100 -2.35 10.11 12.32
CA THR A 100 -2.27 8.70 12.65
C THR A 100 -3.24 8.38 13.77
N SER A 101 -3.97 7.28 13.65
CA SER A 101 -4.64 6.63 14.78
C SER A 101 -4.01 5.25 14.95
N VAL A 102 -3.84 4.77 16.17
CA VAL A 102 -3.23 3.45 16.42
C VAL A 102 -4.18 2.31 15.98
N HIS A 103 -5.48 2.61 15.87
CA HIS A 103 -6.52 1.60 15.60
C HIS A 103 -7.17 1.76 14.22
N PHE A 104 -6.91 2.88 13.55
CA PHE A 104 -7.32 3.10 12.17
C PHE A 104 -6.03 3.29 11.38
N GLY A 105 -5.76 2.37 10.45
CA GLY A 105 -4.55 2.40 9.63
C GLY A 105 -4.31 3.76 8.96
N ASP A 106 -3.11 3.94 8.42
CA ASP A 106 -2.67 5.20 7.81
C ASP A 106 -2.91 5.16 6.29
N MET A 107 -3.99 5.81 5.85
CA MET A 107 -4.39 5.84 4.44
C MET A 107 -3.31 6.44 3.53
N ARG A 108 -2.53 7.41 4.01
CA ARG A 108 -1.45 8.03 3.23
C ARG A 108 -0.34 7.02 2.99
N ARG A 109 0.09 6.31 4.03
CA ARG A 109 1.12 5.26 3.92
C ARG A 109 0.66 4.09 3.06
N ALA A 110 -0.60 3.67 3.20
CA ALA A 110 -1.18 2.63 2.35
C ALA A 110 -1.21 3.05 0.87
N LEU A 111 -1.59 4.30 0.58
CA LEU A 111 -1.57 4.86 -0.78
C LEU A 111 -0.16 4.84 -1.39
N PHE A 112 0.85 5.37 -0.69
CA PHE A 112 2.23 5.39 -1.17
C PHE A 112 2.78 3.97 -1.40
N ALA A 113 2.44 3.01 -0.52
CA ALA A 113 2.84 1.62 -0.69
C ALA A 113 2.21 1.02 -1.96
N CYS A 114 0.89 1.20 -2.17
CA CYS A 114 0.19 0.76 -3.38
C CYS A 114 0.75 1.40 -4.64
N GLU A 115 0.99 2.71 -4.66
CA GLU A 115 1.58 3.43 -5.79
C GLU A 115 2.94 2.85 -6.17
N ARG A 116 3.80 2.61 -5.16
CA ARG A 116 5.12 2.03 -5.41
C ARG A 116 5.03 0.59 -5.92
N LEU A 117 4.09 -0.21 -5.42
CA LEU A 117 3.83 -1.56 -5.92
C LEU A 117 3.34 -1.56 -7.37
N ILE A 118 2.53 -0.56 -7.78
CA ILE A 118 2.11 -0.37 -9.18
C ILE A 118 3.32 -0.06 -10.07
N LEU A 119 4.21 0.85 -9.64
CA LEU A 119 5.42 1.21 -10.38
C LEU A 119 6.40 0.04 -10.54
N LEU A 120 6.40 -0.89 -9.59
CA LEU A 120 7.21 -2.11 -9.65
C LEU A 120 6.52 -3.24 -10.45
N GLU A 121 5.33 -2.99 -10.99
CA GLU A 121 4.50 -3.95 -11.72
C GLU A 121 4.27 -5.26 -10.94
N ALA A 122 4.14 -5.17 -9.60
CA ALA A 122 4.13 -6.33 -8.72
C ALA A 122 2.90 -7.24 -8.90
N ASP A 123 1.71 -6.63 -9.00
CA ASP A 123 0.43 -7.32 -9.26
C ASP A 123 -0.57 -6.31 -9.88
N PRO A 124 -1.31 -6.65 -10.95
CA PRO A 124 -2.38 -5.78 -11.45
C PRO A 124 -3.45 -5.43 -10.41
N LYS A 125 -3.68 -6.26 -9.38
CA LYS A 125 -4.63 -5.98 -8.29
C LYS A 125 -4.29 -4.71 -7.51
N GLU A 126 -3.03 -4.30 -7.49
CA GLU A 126 -2.59 -3.07 -6.84
C GLU A 126 -3.27 -1.83 -7.42
N LEU A 127 -3.63 -1.84 -8.72
CA LEU A 127 -4.37 -0.74 -9.37
C LEU A 127 -5.77 -0.56 -8.76
N ARG A 128 -6.47 -1.67 -8.52
CA ARG A 128 -7.81 -1.67 -7.92
C ARG A 128 -7.74 -1.27 -6.44
N ASP A 129 -6.74 -1.77 -5.72
CA ASP A 129 -6.53 -1.45 -4.31
C ASP A 129 -6.13 0.02 -4.13
N TYR A 130 -5.34 0.59 -5.04
CA TYR A 130 -5.04 2.02 -5.08
C TYR A 130 -6.28 2.86 -5.41
N SER A 131 -7.06 2.44 -6.42
CA SER A 131 -8.30 3.12 -6.82
C SER A 131 -9.29 3.27 -5.66
N ILE A 132 -9.54 2.23 -4.85
CA ILE A 132 -10.47 2.34 -3.71
C ILE A 132 -9.92 3.27 -2.61
N LEU A 133 -8.61 3.33 -2.39
CA LEU A 133 -8.02 4.27 -1.44
C LEU A 133 -8.16 5.72 -1.92
N LEU A 134 -7.96 5.97 -3.23
CA LEU A 134 -8.20 7.28 -3.84
C LEU A 134 -9.66 7.72 -3.71
N TYR A 135 -10.60 6.79 -3.92
CA TYR A 135 -12.03 7.02 -3.72
C TYR A 135 -12.32 7.51 -2.29
N HIS A 136 -11.76 6.83 -1.28
CA HIS A 136 -11.92 7.22 0.12
C HIS A 136 -11.26 8.56 0.46
N CYS A 137 -10.24 8.98 -0.30
CA CYS A 137 -9.61 10.29 -0.19
C CYS A 137 -10.36 11.40 -0.95
N GLY A 138 -11.41 11.08 -1.71
CA GLY A 138 -12.15 12.05 -2.53
C GLY A 138 -11.51 12.38 -3.88
N PHE A 139 -10.45 11.67 -4.29
CA PHE A 139 -9.81 11.78 -5.60
C PHE A 139 -10.55 10.90 -6.63
N TYR A 140 -11.76 11.31 -6.99
CA TYR A 140 -12.69 10.48 -7.76
C TYR A 140 -12.26 10.29 -9.23
N GLU A 141 -11.70 11.32 -9.86
CA GLU A 141 -11.24 11.25 -11.26
C GLU A 141 -10.07 10.27 -11.39
N GLU A 142 -9.06 10.42 -10.54
CA GLU A 142 -7.88 9.55 -10.48
C GLU A 142 -8.29 8.12 -10.08
N SER A 143 -9.18 7.98 -9.11
CA SER A 143 -9.73 6.67 -8.71
C SER A 143 -10.35 5.95 -9.91
N LEU A 144 -11.12 6.66 -10.74
CA LEU A 144 -11.76 6.11 -11.93
C LEU A 144 -10.74 5.70 -12.99
N GLU A 145 -9.70 6.51 -13.22
CA GLU A 145 -8.62 6.21 -14.16
C GLU A 145 -7.89 4.91 -13.81
N TYR A 146 -7.44 4.77 -12.57
CA TYR A 146 -6.76 3.56 -12.11
C TYR A 146 -7.65 2.31 -12.17
N LEU A 147 -8.96 2.46 -11.94
CA LEU A 147 -9.90 1.36 -12.06
C LEU A 147 -10.09 0.90 -13.52
N LYS A 148 -10.07 1.84 -14.48
CA LYS A 148 -10.08 1.51 -15.93
C LYS A 148 -8.80 0.78 -16.31
N LEU A 149 -7.63 1.26 -15.86
CA LEU A 149 -6.35 0.57 -16.07
C LEU A 149 -6.35 -0.86 -15.52
N TYR A 150 -6.96 -1.07 -14.34
CA TYR A 150 -7.15 -2.41 -13.79
C TYR A 150 -7.98 -3.32 -14.71
N GLN A 151 -9.10 -2.81 -15.25
CA GLN A 151 -9.94 -3.56 -16.18
C GLN A 151 -9.21 -3.92 -17.47
N ASP A 152 -8.43 -3.00 -18.02
CA ASP A 152 -7.65 -3.22 -19.24
C ASP A 152 -6.56 -4.28 -19.03
N LYS A 153 -5.81 -4.21 -17.92
CA LYS A 153 -4.81 -5.23 -17.59
C LYS A 153 -5.43 -6.60 -17.33
N LYS A 154 -6.62 -6.64 -16.74
CA LYS A 154 -7.38 -7.86 -16.46
C LYS A 154 -7.96 -8.52 -17.73
N GLY A 155 -8.29 -7.73 -18.75
CA GLY A 155 -8.90 -8.17 -20.01
C GLY A 155 -8.07 -9.14 -20.86
N ARG A 156 -6.80 -9.42 -20.50
CA ARG A 156 -5.97 -10.45 -21.14
C ARG A 156 -6.27 -11.84 -20.52
N PRO A 157 -6.95 -12.75 -21.23
CA PRO A 157 -7.41 -14.00 -20.63
C PRO A 157 -6.29 -15.05 -20.63
N LEU A 158 -5.52 -15.13 -19.54
CA LEU A 158 -4.72 -16.32 -19.29
C LEU A 158 -5.63 -17.37 -18.62
N ARG A 159 -6.28 -18.20 -19.43
CA ARG A 159 -7.11 -19.38 -19.06
C ARG A 159 -8.04 -19.16 -17.85
N ARG A 160 -9.34 -19.03 -18.11
CA ARG A 160 -10.41 -19.09 -17.08
C ARG A 160 -10.25 -20.37 -16.23
N ARG A 161 -9.58 -20.25 -15.08
CA ARG A 161 -9.73 -21.17 -13.96
C ARG A 161 -11.16 -21.02 -13.40
N PRO A 162 -11.72 -22.05 -12.76
CA PRO A 162 -12.94 -21.89 -11.99
C PRO A 162 -12.76 -20.71 -11.03
N SER A 163 -13.63 -19.70 -11.14
CA SER A 163 -13.53 -18.48 -10.35
C SER A 163 -13.81 -18.80 -8.89
N ASP A 164 -12.83 -18.57 -8.01
CA ASP A 164 -13.08 -18.61 -6.57
C ASP A 164 -14.18 -17.59 -6.24
N SER A 165 -15.07 -17.95 -5.31
CA SER A 165 -16.18 -17.10 -4.86
C SER A 165 -15.71 -15.69 -4.46
N LEU A 166 -14.50 -15.59 -3.89
CA LEU A 166 -13.86 -14.33 -3.53
C LEU A 166 -13.61 -13.44 -4.77
N THR A 167 -13.11 -14.01 -5.86
CA THR A 167 -12.86 -13.28 -7.11
C THR A 167 -14.14 -12.70 -7.69
N VAL A 168 -15.25 -13.43 -7.60
CA VAL A 168 -16.57 -12.92 -8.07
C VAL A 168 -17.01 -11.71 -7.24
N LEU A 169 -16.82 -11.75 -5.92
CA LEU A 169 -17.11 -10.62 -5.04
C LEU A 169 -16.20 -9.41 -5.32
N GLU A 170 -14.90 -9.65 -5.55
CA GLU A 170 -13.94 -8.61 -5.94
C GLU A 170 -14.38 -7.90 -7.23
N GLU A 171 -14.89 -8.66 -8.20
CA GLU A 171 -15.36 -8.13 -9.46
C GLU A 171 -16.64 -7.33 -9.34
N ASP A 172 -17.60 -7.83 -8.57
CA ASP A 172 -18.84 -7.12 -8.28
C ASP A 172 -18.55 -5.79 -7.57
N ALA A 173 -17.71 -5.82 -6.54
CA ALA A 173 -17.30 -4.62 -5.82
C ALA A 173 -16.57 -3.62 -6.73
N ALA A 174 -15.68 -4.06 -7.62
CA ALA A 174 -15.02 -3.18 -8.59
C ALA A 174 -16.00 -2.56 -9.59
N LYS A 175 -17.01 -3.30 -10.06
CA LYS A 175 -18.06 -2.77 -10.93
C LYS A 175 -18.92 -1.73 -10.22
N LYS A 176 -19.31 -1.98 -8.97
CA LYS A 176 -20.09 -1.04 -8.16
C LYS A 176 -19.31 0.24 -7.87
N LEU A 177 -18.01 0.13 -7.57
CA LEU A 177 -17.11 1.29 -7.45
C LEU A 177 -17.09 2.11 -8.75
N MET A 178 -16.92 1.45 -9.90
CA MET A 178 -16.95 2.10 -11.21
C MET A 178 -18.28 2.85 -11.44
N ILE A 179 -19.42 2.22 -11.17
CA ILE A 179 -20.75 2.84 -11.32
C ILE A 179 -20.85 4.08 -10.43
N ARG A 180 -20.50 3.98 -9.15
CA ARG A 180 -20.60 5.11 -8.21
C ARG A 180 -19.68 6.27 -8.58
N LEU A 181 -18.45 5.98 -9.01
CA LEU A 181 -17.53 7.01 -9.49
C LEU A 181 -18.11 7.76 -10.68
N ASN A 182 -18.70 7.06 -11.65
CA ASN A 182 -19.36 7.70 -12.77
C ASN A 182 -20.57 8.54 -12.33
N LEU A 183 -21.37 8.06 -11.37
CA LEU A 183 -22.49 8.85 -10.83
C LEU A 183 -22.00 10.13 -10.15
N ILE A 184 -20.98 10.05 -9.30
CA ILE A 184 -20.39 11.21 -8.61
C ILE A 184 -19.85 12.22 -9.63
N LEU A 185 -19.17 11.76 -10.68
CA LEU A 185 -18.59 12.64 -11.71
C LEU A 185 -19.63 13.22 -12.68
N MET A 186 -20.81 12.60 -12.78
CA MET A 186 -21.93 13.12 -13.58
C MET A 186 -22.76 14.16 -12.82
N GLU A 187 -22.68 14.21 -11.49
CA GLU A 187 -23.37 15.22 -10.70
C GLU A 187 -22.54 16.52 -10.65
N ASP A 188 -23.02 17.56 -11.35
CA ASP A 188 -22.44 18.90 -11.28
C ASP A 188 -22.43 19.40 -9.82
N GLY A 189 -21.23 19.59 -9.24
CA GLY A 189 -21.06 20.20 -7.92
C GLY A 189 -20.50 19.32 -6.80
N TRP A 190 -20.26 18.02 -7.05
CA TRP A 190 -19.53 17.14 -6.11
C TRP A 190 -18.03 17.09 -6.34
N SER A 191 -17.57 17.67 -7.45
CA SER A 191 -16.15 17.82 -7.76
C SER A 191 -15.53 18.81 -6.77
N ARG A 192 -14.90 18.23 -5.74
CA ARG A 192 -13.99 18.87 -4.78
C ARG A 192 -14.71 19.74 -3.72
N PRO A 193 -14.52 19.47 -2.42
CA PRO A 193 -14.72 20.49 -1.41
C PRO A 193 -13.87 21.71 -1.79
N SER A 194 -14.49 22.89 -1.93
CA SER A 194 -13.80 24.17 -2.19
C SER A 194 -12.81 24.56 -1.10
N TYR A 195 -12.72 23.78 -0.02
CA TYR A 195 -11.68 23.87 0.98
C TYR A 195 -10.50 22.98 0.59
N VAL A 196 -9.61 23.50 -0.25
CA VAL A 196 -8.22 23.02 -0.31
C VAL A 196 -7.57 23.41 1.03
N ARG A 197 -7.89 22.68 2.11
CA ARG A 197 -6.91 22.49 3.16
C ARG A 197 -5.89 21.59 2.50
N ASN A 198 -4.74 22.15 2.16
CA ASN A 198 -3.61 21.43 1.60
C ASN A 198 -3.46 20.04 2.26
N PHE A 199 -4.01 18.99 1.66
CA PHE A 199 -3.75 17.60 2.06
C PHE A 199 -2.25 17.29 1.89
N LEU A 200 -1.63 18.02 0.95
CA LEU A 200 -0.21 18.22 0.76
C LEU A 200 0.21 19.53 1.48
N GLY A 201 0.19 19.52 2.81
CA GLY A 201 0.84 20.59 3.58
C GLY A 201 2.26 20.78 3.06
N ASP A 202 2.64 22.04 2.86
CA ASP A 202 3.98 22.48 2.47
C ASP A 202 5.02 21.71 3.31
N ASN A 203 5.81 20.85 2.68
CA ASN A 203 6.82 20.00 3.35
C ASN A 203 8.06 20.81 3.75
N SER A 204 7.88 22.05 4.22
CA SER A 204 8.97 22.94 4.62
C SER A 204 9.45 22.75 6.06
N GLU A 205 8.99 21.73 6.79
CA GLU A 205 9.53 21.39 8.11
C GLU A 205 10.00 19.93 8.20
N PRO A 206 11.18 19.68 8.77
CA PRO A 206 11.76 18.34 8.83
C PRO A 206 11.24 17.60 10.06
N TRP A 207 10.61 16.44 9.83
CA TRP A 207 10.62 15.33 10.77
C TRP A 207 10.53 14.00 10.02
#